data_AF-A0A957CEK3-F1
#
_entry.id   AF-A0A957CEK3-F1
#
_cell.length_a   1.000
_cell.length_b   1.000
_cell.length_c   1.000
_cell.angle_alpha   90.00
_cell.angle_beta   90.00
_cell.angle_gamma   90.00
#
_symmetry.space_group_name_H-M   'P 1'
#
loop_
_entity.id
_entity.type
_entity.pdbx_description
1 polymer ?
#
loop_
_entity_poly.entity_id
_entity_poly.type
_entity_poly.pdbx_seq_one_letter_code
_entity_poly.pdbx_strand_id
1 'polypeptide(L)'
;YPANLETARAVEAVIRENGAVPATIAVIDGAIHVGLMDAELEALAQAGEVVKASGRDLAAVMVRKGSAGTTVSATMRIAELAGIKIFATGGVGGVHRGAESSFDISADLTELGHTGTTVVCAGVKSILDIPKTLEFLETQRVPIIAYGSDDFPAFFTRSSGEKADHRLDTPEEIAAAMIAHE
;
A
#
# COMPACT_ATOMS: atom_id res chain seq x y z
N TYR A 1 2.20 16.32 12.24
CA TYR A 1 2.88 15.87 13.48
C TYR A 1 2.04 16.31 14.69
N PRO A 2 1.84 15.49 15.74
CA PRO A 2 2.45 14.18 16.02
C PRO A 2 1.69 12.96 15.48
N ALA A 3 0.47 13.15 14.96
CA ALA A 3 -0.45 12.05 14.61
C ALA A 3 0.14 10.99 13.64
N ASN A 4 1.05 11.38 12.74
CA ASN A 4 1.73 10.45 11.83
C ASN A 4 2.65 9.46 12.55
N LEU A 5 3.42 9.93 13.55
CA LEU A 5 4.28 9.06 14.37
C LEU A 5 3.45 8.17 15.29
N GLU A 6 2.43 8.75 15.94
CA GLU A 6 1.53 8.03 16.83
C GLU A 6 0.80 6.90 16.09
N THR A 7 0.31 7.18 14.88
CA THR A 7 -0.33 6.17 14.02
C THR A 7 0.64 5.07 13.63
N ALA A 8 1.87 5.41 13.21
CA ALA A 8 2.85 4.40 12.81
C ALA A 8 3.21 3.48 13.99
N ARG A 9 3.49 4.04 15.17
CA ARG A 9 3.76 3.27 16.39
C ARG A 9 2.56 2.39 16.79
N ALA A 10 1.35 2.93 16.73
CA ALA A 10 0.14 2.17 17.04
C ALA A 10 -0.08 0.99 16.08
N VAL A 11 0.15 1.19 14.79
CA VAL A 11 0.06 0.11 13.80
C VAL A 11 1.11 -0.97 14.05
N GLU A 12 2.37 -0.60 14.32
CA GLU A 12 3.40 -1.59 14.67
C GLU A 12 3.05 -2.36 15.94
N ALA A 13 2.49 -1.69 16.96
CA ALA A 13 2.05 -2.34 18.19
C ALA A 13 0.94 -3.37 17.92
N VAL A 14 -0.10 -3.00 17.17
CA VAL A 14 -1.20 -3.92 16.79
C VAL A 14 -0.67 -5.16 16.05
N ILE A 15 0.28 -4.99 15.13
CA ILE A 15 0.90 -6.11 14.41
C ILE A 15 1.63 -7.06 15.39
N ARG A 16 2.39 -6.51 16.35
CA ARG A 16 3.09 -7.30 17.37
C ARG A 16 2.14 -8.01 18.32
N GLU A 17 1.05 -7.35 18.73
CA GLU A 17 0.00 -7.93 19.58
C GLU A 17 -0.68 -9.13 18.91
N ASN A 18 -0.75 -9.14 17.59
CA ASN A 18 -1.28 -10.25 16.80
C ASN A 18 -0.21 -11.30 16.41
N GLY A 19 0.98 -11.24 17.02
CA GLY A 19 2.03 -12.26 16.85
C GLY A 19 2.85 -12.14 15.56
N ALA A 20 2.70 -11.05 14.81
CA ALA A 20 3.47 -10.77 13.59
C ALA A 20 4.62 -9.76 13.86
N VAL A 21 5.58 -9.69 12.94
CA VAL A 21 6.70 -8.74 13.01
C VAL A 21 6.44 -7.59 12.03
N PRO A 22 6.25 -6.35 12.50
CA PRO A 22 6.12 -5.22 11.59
C PRO A 22 7.47 -4.87 10.96
N ALA A 23 7.44 -4.48 9.69
CA ALA A 23 8.60 -4.01 8.96
C ALA A 23 8.24 -2.72 8.21
N THR A 24 8.28 -1.58 8.90
CA THR A 24 8.12 -0.27 8.25
C THR A 24 9.25 -0.08 7.22
N ILE A 25 8.89 0.31 5.99
CA ILE A 25 9.84 0.51 4.89
C ILE A 25 10.02 1.99 4.59
N ALA A 26 11.27 2.41 4.40
CA ALA A 26 11.63 3.76 4.00
C ALA A 26 12.99 3.78 3.30
N VAL A 27 13.33 4.92 2.69
CA VAL A 27 14.70 5.25 2.30
C VAL A 27 15.26 6.22 3.33
N ILE A 28 16.42 5.94 3.91
CA ILE A 28 17.10 6.79 4.90
C ILE A 28 18.55 6.97 4.45
N ASP A 29 18.97 8.23 4.28
CA ASP A 29 20.31 8.62 3.82
C ASP A 29 20.80 7.86 2.58
N GLY A 30 19.85 7.56 1.69
CA GLY A 30 20.02 6.83 0.44
C GLY A 30 20.07 5.31 0.53
N ALA A 31 19.88 4.72 1.70
CA ALA A 31 19.74 3.28 1.88
C ALA A 31 18.27 2.88 2.01
N ILE A 32 17.90 1.72 1.48
CA ILE A 32 16.58 1.12 1.74
C ILE A 32 16.63 0.44 3.10
N HIS A 33 15.66 0.77 3.96
CA HIS A 33 15.46 0.14 5.26
C HIS A 33 14.16 -0.66 5.22
N VAL A 34 14.22 -1.91 5.71
CA VAL A 34 13.08 -2.82 5.85
C VAL A 34 12.97 -3.19 7.32
N GLY A 35 12.04 -2.55 8.02
CA GLY A 35 12.02 -2.48 9.47
C GLY A 35 12.80 -1.27 9.97
N LEU A 36 12.11 -0.32 10.59
CA LEU A 36 12.72 0.86 11.18
C LEU A 36 12.86 0.69 12.69
N MET A 37 13.94 1.23 13.24
CA MET A 37 14.06 1.49 14.67
C MET A 37 13.17 2.68 15.05
N ASP A 38 12.75 2.74 16.32
CA ASP A 38 11.86 3.81 16.80
C ASP A 38 12.42 5.23 16.56
N ALA A 39 13.74 5.40 16.71
CA ALA A 39 14.41 6.67 16.43
C ALA A 39 14.39 7.04 14.94
N GLU A 40 14.52 6.05 14.04
CA GLU A 40 14.43 6.27 12.59
C GLU A 40 12.99 6.63 12.18
N LEU A 41 12.01 5.95 12.77
CA LEU A 41 10.59 6.24 12.56
C LEU A 41 10.22 7.64 13.04
N GLU A 42 10.71 8.05 14.22
CA GLU A 42 10.52 9.39 14.75
C GLU A 42 11.17 10.47 13.89
N ALA A 43 12.42 10.24 13.45
CA ALA A 43 13.11 11.14 12.54
C ALA A 43 12.33 11.32 11.22
N LEU A 44 11.85 10.21 10.64
CA LEU A 44 11.02 10.24 9.44
C LEU A 44 9.71 11.00 9.65
N ALA A 45 9.07 10.84 10.82
CA ALA A 45 7.81 11.53 11.11
C ALA A 45 7.99 13.03 11.40
N GLN A 46 9.16 13.45 11.89
CA GLN A 46 9.49 14.84 12.18
C GLN A 46 10.06 15.61 10.99
N ALA A 47 10.59 14.91 9.98
CA ALA A 47 11.25 15.49 8.81
C ALA A 47 10.34 16.34 7.88
N GLY A 48 9.13 16.70 8.34
CA GLY A 48 8.26 17.69 7.70
C GLY A 48 7.78 17.24 6.33
N GLU A 49 8.16 17.99 5.29
CA GLU A 49 8.00 17.59 3.88
C GLU A 49 8.96 16.45 3.53
N VAL A 50 8.79 15.28 4.16
CA VAL A 50 9.45 14.07 3.66
C VAL A 50 8.96 13.84 2.24
N VAL A 51 9.90 13.86 1.30
CA VAL A 51 9.67 13.48 -0.10
C VAL A 51 9.07 12.07 -0.08
N LYS A 52 7.87 11.91 -0.64
CA LYS A 52 7.36 10.58 -0.92
C LYS A 52 8.04 10.04 -2.18
N ALA A 53 8.66 8.87 -2.07
CA ALA A 53 9.28 8.21 -3.21
C ALA A 53 8.38 7.10 -3.74
N SER A 54 7.95 7.23 -5.00
CA SER A 54 7.42 6.12 -5.78
C SER A 54 8.57 5.33 -6.41
N GLY A 55 8.28 4.19 -7.04
CA GLY A 55 9.29 3.33 -7.66
C GLY A 55 10.22 4.08 -8.62
N ARG A 56 9.70 5.05 -9.37
CA ARG A 56 10.49 5.91 -10.28
C ARG A 56 11.45 6.86 -9.57
N ASP A 57 11.18 7.20 -8.32
CA ASP A 57 11.92 8.20 -7.56
C ASP A 57 13.05 7.55 -6.73
N LEU A 58 12.92 6.26 -6.38
CA LEU A 58 13.81 5.53 -5.48
C LEU A 58 15.29 5.70 -5.87
N ALA A 59 15.66 5.39 -7.12
CA ALA A 59 17.05 5.47 -7.57
C ALA A 59 17.64 6.88 -7.41
N ALA A 60 16.84 7.92 -7.71
CA ALA A 60 17.28 9.31 -7.60
C ALA A 60 17.47 9.73 -6.14
N VAL A 61 16.56 9.34 -5.24
CA VAL A 61 16.67 9.60 -3.80
C VAL A 61 17.90 8.89 -3.23
N MET A 62 18.10 7.62 -3.60
CA MET A 62 19.21 6.80 -3.12
C MET A 62 20.58 7.38 -3.51
N VAL A 63 20.79 7.71 -4.79
CA VAL A 63 22.06 8.27 -5.27
C VAL A 63 22.36 9.63 -4.64
N ARG A 64 21.32 10.42 -4.33
CA ARG A 64 21.45 11.72 -3.66
C ARG A 64 21.61 11.63 -2.14
N LYS A 65 21.60 10.42 -1.57
CA LYS A 65 21.61 10.19 -0.12
C LYS A 65 20.47 10.91 0.60
N GLY A 66 19.31 10.97 -0.04
CA GLY A 66 18.11 11.55 0.55
C GLY A 66 17.35 10.54 1.41
N SER A 67 16.41 11.05 2.21
CA SER A 67 15.48 10.26 3.00
C SER A 67 14.05 10.48 2.51
N ALA A 68 13.27 9.41 2.41
CA ALA A 68 11.94 9.41 1.83
C ALA A 68 11.06 8.31 2.44
N GLY A 69 9.80 8.65 2.70
CA GLY A 69 8.76 7.64 2.92
C GLY A 69 8.36 7.04 1.57
N THR A 70 8.13 5.74 1.52
CA THR A 70 7.78 5.06 0.27
C THR A 70 6.28 5.09 0.02
N THR A 71 5.86 5.23 -1.25
CA THR A 71 4.46 5.03 -1.64
C THR A 71 4.08 3.55 -1.55
N VAL A 72 2.83 3.21 -1.89
CA VAL A 72 2.40 1.81 -1.96
C VAL A 72 3.23 1.04 -2.99
N SER A 73 3.36 1.55 -4.22
CA SER A 73 4.19 0.91 -5.26
C SER A 73 5.63 0.65 -4.83
N ALA A 74 6.32 1.67 -4.30
CA ALA A 74 7.69 1.52 -3.84
C ALA A 74 7.81 0.52 -2.67
N THR A 75 6.87 0.57 -1.73
CA THR A 75 6.83 -0.35 -0.58
C THR A 75 6.63 -1.79 -1.04
N MET A 76 5.69 -2.04 -1.97
CA MET A 76 5.43 -3.37 -2.52
C MET A 76 6.68 -3.95 -3.19
N ARG A 77 7.35 -3.16 -4.04
CA ARG A 77 8.56 -3.61 -4.73
C ARG A 77 9.67 -3.98 -3.75
N ILE A 78 9.88 -3.16 -2.71
CA ILE A 78 10.89 -3.42 -1.68
C ILE A 78 10.50 -4.63 -0.82
N ALA A 79 9.22 -4.75 -0.45
CA ALA A 79 8.70 -5.88 0.31
C ALA A 79 8.92 -7.20 -0.43
N GLU A 80 8.61 -7.26 -1.72
CA GLU A 80 8.87 -8.43 -2.57
C GLU A 80 10.36 -8.81 -2.58
N LEU A 81 11.25 -7.83 -2.78
CA LEU A 81 12.71 -8.06 -2.75
C LEU A 81 13.21 -8.55 -1.39
N ALA A 82 12.52 -8.17 -0.31
CA ALA A 82 12.79 -8.64 1.04
C ALA A 82 12.09 -9.97 1.40
N GLY A 83 11.30 -10.54 0.48
CA GLY A 83 10.53 -11.77 0.73
C GLY A 83 9.30 -11.59 1.61
N ILE A 84 8.81 -10.35 1.77
CA ILE A 84 7.61 -10.01 2.54
C ILE A 84 6.38 -10.05 1.61
N LYS A 85 5.45 -10.96 1.92
CA LYS A 85 4.27 -11.22 1.08
C LYS A 85 3.02 -10.42 1.44
N ILE A 86 2.99 -9.79 2.61
CA ILE A 86 1.82 -9.06 3.13
C ILE A 86 2.21 -7.63 3.46
N PHE A 87 1.44 -6.68 2.94
CA PHE A 87 1.61 -5.26 3.20
C PHE A 87 0.28 -4.63 3.62
N ALA A 88 0.22 -4.03 4.81
CA ALA A 88 -0.95 -3.28 5.28
C ALA A 88 -0.78 -1.78 5.05
N THR A 89 -1.81 -1.13 4.51
CA THR A 89 -1.86 0.32 4.30
C THR A 89 -3.27 0.85 4.49
N GLY A 90 -3.43 2.17 4.58
CA GLY A 90 -4.76 2.77 4.67
C GLY A 90 -5.57 2.58 3.38
N GLY A 91 -5.02 3.02 2.25
CA GLY A 91 -5.69 2.97 0.96
C GLY A 91 -4.70 3.11 -0.17
N VAL A 92 -4.88 2.32 -1.23
CA VAL A 92 -4.01 2.35 -2.40
C VAL A 92 -4.29 3.58 -3.27
N GLY A 93 -3.36 3.95 -4.12
CA GLY A 93 -3.64 4.86 -5.25
C GLY A 93 -4.51 4.19 -6.29
N GLY A 94 -4.93 4.94 -7.30
CA GLY A 94 -5.83 4.43 -8.32
C GLY A 94 -5.92 5.37 -9.51
N VAL A 95 -6.98 5.20 -10.30
CA VAL A 95 -7.31 6.12 -11.40
C VAL A 95 -7.91 7.38 -10.80
N HIS A 96 -7.35 8.55 -11.15
CA HIS A 96 -7.90 9.82 -10.68
C HIS A 96 -9.16 10.19 -11.44
N ARG A 97 -10.03 10.98 -10.82
CA ARG A 97 -11.20 11.56 -11.50
C ARG A 97 -10.73 12.49 -12.63
N GLY A 98 -11.25 12.29 -13.84
CA GLY A 98 -10.81 13.02 -15.04
C GLY A 98 -9.62 12.40 -15.77
N ALA A 99 -9.16 11.21 -15.36
CA ALA A 99 -8.04 10.50 -15.99
C ALA A 99 -8.27 10.18 -17.48
N GLU A 100 -9.50 10.14 -17.96
CA GLU A 100 -9.81 10.02 -19.39
C GLU A 100 -9.22 11.16 -20.24
N SER A 101 -8.91 12.30 -19.61
CA SER A 101 -8.25 13.44 -20.24
C SER A 101 -6.81 13.65 -19.73
N SER A 102 -6.57 13.49 -18.43
CA SER A 102 -5.27 13.81 -17.82
C SER A 102 -4.26 12.66 -17.82
N PHE A 103 -4.75 11.42 -17.90
CA PHE A 103 -3.97 10.19 -17.71
C PHE A 103 -3.29 10.13 -16.33
N ASP A 104 -3.85 10.83 -15.33
CA ASP A 104 -3.39 10.77 -13.95
C ASP A 104 -3.82 9.44 -13.30
N ILE A 105 -2.93 8.46 -13.38
CA ILE A 105 -3.15 7.08 -12.91
C ILE A 105 -1.98 6.70 -12.00
N SER A 106 -2.29 6.23 -10.79
CA SER A 106 -1.26 5.83 -9.83
C SER A 106 -0.44 4.65 -10.32
N ALA A 107 0.88 4.73 -10.15
CA ALA A 107 1.81 3.62 -10.36
C ALA A 107 1.52 2.42 -9.45
N ASP A 108 0.77 2.61 -8.35
CA ASP A 108 0.33 1.51 -7.47
C ASP A 108 -0.43 0.43 -8.25
N LEU A 109 -1.25 0.81 -9.24
CA LEU A 109 -2.05 -0.15 -10.01
C LEU A 109 -1.19 -1.05 -10.91
N THR A 110 -0.17 -0.47 -11.53
CA THR A 110 0.80 -1.23 -12.32
C THR A 110 1.66 -2.12 -11.42
N GLU A 111 2.05 -1.65 -10.24
CA GLU A 111 2.84 -2.47 -9.30
C GLU A 111 2.04 -3.67 -8.76
N LEU A 112 0.76 -3.47 -8.46
CA LEU A 112 -0.17 -4.54 -8.06
C LEU A 112 -0.24 -5.68 -9.09
N GLY A 113 -0.14 -5.37 -10.38
CA GLY A 113 -0.13 -6.36 -11.46
C GLY A 113 1.21 -7.09 -11.67
N HIS A 114 2.29 -6.64 -11.03
CA HIS A 114 3.65 -7.15 -11.28
C HIS A 114 4.35 -7.72 -10.05
N THR A 115 3.87 -7.45 -8.84
CA THR A 115 4.53 -7.86 -7.60
C THR A 115 3.72 -8.90 -6.84
N GLY A 116 4.38 -9.93 -6.33
CA GLY A 116 3.77 -10.99 -5.52
C GLY A 116 3.52 -10.57 -4.07
N THR A 117 2.97 -9.38 -3.84
CA THR A 117 2.66 -8.84 -2.50
C THR A 117 1.16 -8.58 -2.36
N THR A 118 0.53 -9.20 -1.37
CA THR A 118 -0.87 -8.94 -1.01
C THR A 118 -0.97 -7.65 -0.21
N VAL A 119 -1.80 -6.71 -0.69
CA VAL A 119 -2.02 -5.41 -0.05
C VAL A 119 -3.36 -5.41 0.68
N VAL A 120 -3.31 -5.28 2.01
CA VAL A 120 -4.50 -5.12 2.87
C VAL A 120 -4.78 -3.64 3.02
N CYS A 121 -5.96 -3.17 2.58
CA CYS A 121 -6.34 -1.77 2.61
C CYS A 121 -7.86 -1.55 2.71
N ALA A 122 -8.28 -0.32 2.97
CA ALA A 122 -9.69 0.10 2.92
C ALA A 122 -10.14 0.50 1.51
N GLY A 123 -9.61 -0.17 0.47
CA GLY A 123 -9.82 0.17 -0.94
C GLY A 123 -8.89 1.28 -1.44
N VAL A 124 -9.36 2.06 -2.42
CA VAL A 124 -8.61 3.19 -2.99
C VAL A 124 -8.94 4.48 -2.22
N LYS A 125 -7.99 5.42 -2.14
CA LYS A 125 -8.22 6.73 -1.49
C LYS A 125 -9.48 7.42 -2.05
N SER A 126 -10.27 8.04 -1.17
CA SER A 126 -11.61 8.60 -1.48
C SER A 126 -11.68 9.68 -2.58
N ILE A 127 -10.54 10.24 -2.97
CA ILE A 127 -10.41 11.25 -4.03
C ILE A 127 -10.40 10.64 -5.44
N LEU A 128 -10.35 9.31 -5.55
CA LEU A 128 -10.16 8.58 -6.80
C LEU A 128 -11.48 8.20 -7.49
N ASP A 129 -11.35 7.70 -8.71
CA ASP A 129 -12.44 7.15 -9.52
C ASP A 129 -12.45 5.62 -9.34
N ILE A 130 -13.37 5.14 -8.49
CA ILE A 130 -13.45 3.72 -8.12
C ILE A 130 -13.78 2.86 -9.34
N PRO A 131 -14.85 3.12 -10.13
CA PRO A 131 -15.17 2.31 -11.30
C PRO A 131 -13.98 2.16 -12.26
N LYS A 132 -13.32 3.27 -12.63
CA LYS A 132 -12.16 3.19 -13.53
C LYS A 132 -10.97 2.46 -12.90
N THR A 133 -10.82 2.53 -11.57
CA THR A 133 -9.76 1.79 -10.89
C THR A 133 -10.00 0.29 -10.92
N LEU A 134 -11.24 -0.15 -10.71
CA LEU A 134 -11.61 -1.57 -10.78
C LEU A 134 -11.36 -2.13 -12.19
N GLU A 135 -11.78 -1.42 -13.24
CA GLU A 135 -11.54 -1.79 -14.65
C GLU A 135 -10.03 -1.87 -14.98
N PHE A 136 -9.23 -0.96 -14.43
CA PHE A 136 -7.77 -1.01 -14.62
C PHE A 136 -7.16 -2.23 -13.93
N LEU A 137 -7.60 -2.55 -12.71
CA LEU A 137 -7.11 -3.71 -11.96
C LEU A 137 -7.53 -5.03 -12.62
N GLU A 138 -8.75 -5.11 -13.15
CA GLU A 138 -9.20 -6.24 -13.99
C GLU A 138 -8.23 -6.42 -15.17
N THR A 139 -7.93 -5.34 -15.89
CA THR A 139 -7.00 -5.35 -17.04
C THR A 139 -5.59 -5.81 -16.63
N GLN A 140 -5.12 -5.41 -15.44
CA GLN A 140 -3.84 -5.84 -14.88
C GLN A 140 -3.86 -7.27 -14.31
N ARG A 141 -5.03 -7.94 -14.29
CA ARG A 141 -5.23 -9.26 -13.69
C ARG A 141 -4.96 -9.28 -12.18
N VAL A 142 -5.30 -8.19 -11.50
CA VAL A 142 -5.17 -8.08 -10.04
C VAL A 142 -6.49 -8.52 -9.39
N PRO A 143 -6.51 -9.60 -8.61
CA PRO A 143 -7.73 -10.05 -7.93
C PRO A 143 -8.10 -9.08 -6.80
N ILE A 144 -9.37 -8.66 -6.76
CA ILE A 144 -9.90 -7.80 -5.70
C ILE A 144 -10.78 -8.63 -4.76
N ILE A 145 -10.31 -8.78 -3.52
CA ILE A 145 -11.01 -9.52 -2.47
C ILE A 145 -11.54 -8.55 -1.43
N ALA A 146 -12.86 -8.50 -1.24
CA ALA A 146 -13.49 -7.82 -0.12
C ALA A 146 -13.68 -8.77 1.06
N TYR A 147 -13.20 -8.35 2.24
CA TYR A 147 -13.29 -9.13 3.47
C TYR A 147 -14.66 -8.94 4.13
N GLY A 148 -15.48 -10.00 4.17
CA GLY A 148 -16.79 -10.00 4.84
C GLY A 148 -17.87 -9.14 4.15
N SER A 149 -17.64 -8.72 2.91
CA SER A 149 -18.53 -7.81 2.16
C SER A 149 -18.46 -8.13 0.67
N ASP A 150 -19.57 -7.94 -0.06
CA ASP A 150 -19.61 -8.00 -1.53
C ASP A 150 -19.26 -6.64 -2.17
N ASP A 151 -19.37 -5.55 -1.40
CA ASP A 151 -19.14 -4.18 -1.84
C ASP A 151 -17.67 -3.80 -1.63
N PHE A 152 -17.11 -3.10 -2.62
CA PHE A 152 -15.76 -2.54 -2.57
C PHE A 152 -15.73 -1.32 -1.62
N PRO A 153 -14.87 -1.28 -0.59
CA PRO A 153 -14.82 -0.17 0.34
C PRO A 153 -14.27 1.12 -0.30
N ALA A 154 -14.83 2.27 0.05
CA ALA A 154 -14.41 3.58 -0.45
C ALA A 154 -13.62 4.40 0.59
N PHE A 155 -12.62 3.76 1.21
CA PHE A 155 -11.73 4.33 2.23
C PHE A 155 -12.47 4.74 3.51
N PHE A 156 -13.11 5.91 3.53
CA PHE A 156 -13.85 6.39 4.70
C PHE A 156 -15.23 5.74 4.86
N THR A 157 -15.82 5.24 3.77
CA THR A 157 -17.13 4.58 3.80
C THR A 157 -16.99 3.09 3.51
N ARG A 158 -17.82 2.29 4.20
CA ARG A 158 -17.82 0.83 4.06
C ARG A 158 -18.29 0.34 2.69
N SER A 159 -19.09 1.15 2.00
CA SER A 159 -19.61 0.85 0.67
C SER A 159 -19.28 2.00 -0.28
N SER A 160 -18.89 1.63 -1.50
CA SER A 160 -18.71 2.49 -2.67
C SER A 160 -19.92 2.44 -3.61
N GLY A 161 -20.74 1.38 -3.53
CA GLY A 161 -21.77 1.06 -4.50
C GLY A 161 -21.26 0.19 -5.66
N GLU A 162 -19.94 -0.06 -5.72
CA GLU A 162 -19.30 -0.97 -6.66
C GLU A 162 -18.99 -2.32 -5.98
N LYS A 163 -18.93 -3.39 -6.76
CA LYS A 163 -18.61 -4.73 -6.24
C LYS A 163 -17.12 -5.01 -6.32
N ALA A 164 -16.62 -5.76 -5.34
CA ALA A 164 -15.33 -6.45 -5.49
C ALA A 164 -15.49 -7.69 -6.39
N ASP A 165 -14.40 -8.20 -6.96
CA ASP A 165 -14.43 -9.43 -7.78
C ASP A 165 -14.86 -10.64 -6.96
N HIS A 166 -14.35 -10.69 -5.73
CA HIS A 166 -14.53 -11.81 -4.82
C HIS A 166 -14.81 -11.31 -3.41
N ARG A 167 -15.66 -12.05 -2.70
CA ARG A 167 -15.83 -11.95 -1.26
C ARG A 167 -15.21 -13.17 -0.60
N LEU A 168 -14.39 -12.97 0.42
CA LEU A 168 -13.93 -14.01 1.34
C LEU A 168 -14.20 -13.54 2.77
N ASP A 169 -14.59 -14.45 3.65
CA ASP A 169 -15.11 -14.10 4.98
C ASP A 169 -14.09 -14.36 6.10
N THR A 170 -12.99 -15.06 5.80
CA THR A 170 -11.96 -15.42 6.79
C THR A 170 -10.54 -15.13 6.31
N PRO A 171 -9.59 -14.81 7.23
CA PRO A 171 -8.17 -14.69 6.89
C PRO A 171 -7.60 -15.97 6.29
N GLU A 172 -8.07 -17.15 6.71
CA GLU A 172 -7.63 -18.45 6.22
C GLU A 172 -7.98 -18.66 4.74
N GLU A 173 -9.19 -18.24 4.32
CA GLU A 173 -9.58 -18.26 2.91
C GLU A 173 -8.73 -17.32 2.07
N ILE A 174 -8.45 -16.12 2.58
CA ILE A 174 -7.57 -15.15 1.91
C ILE A 174 -6.16 -15.75 1.76
N ALA A 175 -5.61 -16.35 2.81
CA ALA A 175 -4.32 -17.00 2.76
C ALA A 175 -4.29 -18.16 1.76
N ALA A 176 -5.35 -18.98 1.70
CA ALA A 176 -5.46 -20.05 0.71
C ALA A 176 -5.52 -19.51 -0.73
N ALA A 177 -6.26 -18.42 -0.95
CA ALA A 177 -6.33 -17.76 -2.26
C ALA A 177 -4.96 -17.18 -2.67
N MET A 178 -4.22 -16.57 -1.74
CA MET A 178 -2.86 -16.08 -1.98
C MET A 178 -1.94 -17.22 -2.44
N ILE A 179 -1.96 -18.36 -1.74
CA ILE A 179 -1.13 -19.53 -2.08
C ILE A 179 -1.51 -20.13 -3.44
N ALA A 180 -2.81 -20.16 -3.77
CA ALA A 180 -3.29 -20.70 -5.04
C ALA A 180 -3.04 -19.77 -6.24
N HIS A 181 -2.75 -18.49 -5.99
CA HIS A 181 -2.46 -17.49 -7.01
C HIS A 181 -0.98 -17.47 -7.44
N GLU A 182 -0.07 -17.98 -6.59
CA GLU A 182 1.36 -18.15 -6.91
C GLU A 182 1.62 -19.26 -7.94
#